data_AF-A0A2V8IBG2-F1
#
_entry.id   AF-A0A2V8IBG2-F1
#
_cell.length_a   1.000
_cell.length_b   1.000
_cell.length_c   1.000
_cell.angle_alpha   90.00
_cell.angle_beta   90.00
_cell.angle_gamma   90.00
#
_symmetry.space_group_name_H-M   'P 1'
#
loop_
_entity.id
_entity.type
_entity.pdbx_description
1 polymer ?
#
loop_
_entity_poly.entity_id
_entity_poly.type
_entity_poly.pdbx_seq_one_letter_code
_entity_poly.pdbx_strand_id
1 'polypeptide(L)'
;MLFLAFVVAIPVPLFAQNDNSDQTNTSSKDKDQDKDKSKSKQKSKKKNSDVENIGNRNINKGSLNFFSLEKEIQMGRQLAAEIERQVKLVEDPTINEYVNRVGQNLVRNSDAKVPFTIKVVESDEINAFALPGGFFYVNSGLILAADDESELAAVMSHEIAHVAARHGTKQASKAELINFASIPLIFMGGVGGFAIRQAAGFLIPLQFLQFSRGDEAEADYLGLQYLYKTGYDPGAAVSFFEKLQAKESARPGSVSKMFSTHPPTGDRIEMTKKNIELILPDKDQYVVTTSEFNKVRTLLAQLENRRPSQEEANKPSLRRKTQRPDVNGDDN
;
A
#
# COMPACT_ATOMS: atom_id res chain seq x y z
N MET A 1 -57.12 -2.93 13.87
CA MET A 1 -56.15 -4.05 13.89
C MET A 1 -55.06 -3.70 14.88
N LEU A 2 -55.02 -4.46 15.96
CA LEU A 2 -54.19 -4.27 17.16
C LEU A 2 -52.79 -4.86 16.87
N PHE A 3 -51.71 -4.11 17.02
CA PHE A 3 -50.35 -4.67 16.95
C PHE A 3 -49.66 -4.59 18.31
N LEU A 4 -49.47 -5.77 18.88
CA LEU A 4 -48.77 -6.08 20.13
C LEU A 4 -47.27 -5.83 19.97
N ALA A 5 -46.67 -5.06 20.88
CA ALA A 5 -45.23 -4.92 21.02
C ALA A 5 -44.69 -6.07 21.90
N PHE A 6 -43.77 -6.89 21.37
CA PHE A 6 -43.01 -7.85 22.15
C PHE A 6 -41.66 -7.22 22.53
N VAL A 7 -41.50 -6.92 23.82
CA VAL A 7 -40.21 -6.59 24.44
C VAL A 7 -39.59 -7.90 24.94
N VAL A 8 -38.44 -8.29 24.39
CA VAL A 8 -37.66 -9.43 24.88
C VAL A 8 -36.61 -8.90 25.87
N ALA A 9 -36.80 -9.22 27.15
CA ALA A 9 -35.83 -8.96 28.21
C ALA A 9 -34.79 -10.11 28.26
N ILE A 10 -33.50 -9.77 28.28
CA ILE A 10 -32.39 -10.71 28.49
C ILE A 10 -32.02 -10.67 29.98
N PRO A 11 -31.99 -11.81 30.71
CA PRO A 11 -31.56 -11.84 32.10
C PRO A 11 -30.02 -11.91 32.21
N VAL A 12 -29.46 -11.07 33.09
CA VAL A 12 -28.06 -11.15 33.54
C VAL A 12 -28.03 -11.97 34.84
N PRO A 13 -27.17 -12.98 35.00
CA PRO A 13 -26.90 -13.56 36.30
C PRO A 13 -25.76 -12.80 37.02
N LEU A 14 -26.06 -12.43 38.26
CA LEU A 14 -25.15 -11.91 39.29
C LEU A 14 -24.67 -13.10 40.17
N PHE A 15 -23.64 -12.85 40.99
CA PHE A 15 -23.04 -13.70 42.06
C PHE A 15 -21.90 -14.63 41.61
N ALA A 16 -20.80 -14.84 42.36
CA ALA A 16 -20.37 -14.32 43.65
C ALA A 16 -18.83 -14.46 43.80
N GLN A 17 -18.32 -13.61 44.68
CA GLN A 17 -16.99 -13.50 45.25
C GLN A 17 -16.71 -14.68 46.19
N ASN A 18 -15.50 -15.25 46.14
CA ASN A 18 -15.04 -16.21 47.15
C ASN A 18 -13.63 -15.82 47.60
N ASP A 19 -13.58 -15.19 48.77
CA ASP A 19 -12.38 -15.03 49.58
C ASP A 19 -12.11 -16.34 50.32
N ASN A 20 -10.86 -16.79 50.35
CA ASN A 20 -10.38 -17.62 51.45
C ASN A 20 -8.88 -17.41 51.65
N SER A 21 -8.57 -16.74 52.73
CA SER A 21 -7.28 -16.69 53.40
C SER A 21 -7.00 -18.02 54.09
N ASP A 22 -5.75 -18.52 54.02
CA ASP A 22 -5.14 -19.09 55.22
C ASP A 22 -3.61 -18.95 55.19
N GLN A 23 -3.07 -18.50 56.31
CA GLN A 23 -1.65 -18.34 56.60
C GLN A 23 -1.14 -19.55 57.40
N THR A 24 0.19 -19.72 57.40
CA THR A 24 1.10 -20.30 58.43
C THR A 24 2.15 -21.20 57.74
N ASN A 25 3.44 -21.27 58.08
CA ASN A 25 4.33 -20.52 59.00
C ASN A 25 5.80 -20.89 58.62
N THR A 26 6.75 -19.96 58.82
CA THR A 26 8.19 -20.13 59.25
C THR A 26 9.08 -21.23 58.63
N SER A 27 10.35 -21.07 58.23
CA SER A 27 11.50 -20.38 58.84
C SER A 27 12.73 -20.44 57.88
N SER A 28 13.67 -19.51 58.09
CA SER A 28 14.94 -19.19 57.44
C SER A 28 15.97 -20.30 57.12
N LYS A 29 16.74 -20.14 56.02
CA LYS A 29 18.19 -19.78 56.00
C LYS A 29 18.80 -19.82 54.58
N ASP A 30 19.41 -18.69 54.17
CA ASP A 30 20.70 -18.51 53.46
C ASP A 30 21.43 -19.79 53.01
N LYS A 31 21.92 -20.01 51.77
CA LYS A 31 22.70 -19.20 50.82
C LYS A 31 22.74 -19.93 49.46
N ASP A 32 23.32 -19.26 48.46
CA ASP A 32 23.91 -19.84 47.22
C ASP A 32 22.93 -20.29 46.13
N GLN A 33 22.66 -19.43 45.14
CA GLN A 33 23.46 -19.39 43.90
C GLN A 33 22.75 -18.60 42.80
N ASP A 34 23.49 -17.60 42.36
CA ASP A 34 23.37 -16.85 41.12
C ASP A 34 23.25 -17.82 39.92
N LYS A 35 22.11 -17.80 39.20
CA LYS A 35 21.86 -18.29 37.81
C LYS A 35 20.38 -18.67 37.58
N ASP A 36 19.45 -17.70 37.52
CA ASP A 36 18.25 -17.89 36.66
C ASP A 36 17.44 -16.60 36.40
N LYS A 37 18.08 -15.49 36.01
CA LYS A 37 17.37 -14.27 35.56
C LYS A 37 17.25 -14.18 34.02
N SER A 38 17.17 -15.32 33.34
CA SER A 38 17.03 -15.38 31.87
C SER A 38 15.62 -15.76 31.39
N LYS A 39 14.65 -15.99 32.28
CA LYS A 39 13.32 -16.51 31.89
C LYS A 39 12.14 -15.69 32.43
N SER A 40 12.03 -14.43 32.05
CA SER A 40 10.74 -13.72 32.15
C SER A 40 10.62 -12.48 31.24
N LYS A 41 10.72 -12.68 29.92
CA LYS A 41 10.16 -11.72 28.94
C LYS A 41 9.48 -12.47 27.79
N GLN A 42 8.49 -13.31 28.11
CA GLN A 42 7.46 -13.65 27.13
C GLN A 42 6.54 -12.42 26.99
N LYS A 43 6.98 -11.45 26.18
CA LYS A 43 6.04 -10.49 25.57
C LYS A 43 5.04 -11.34 24.79
N SER A 44 3.74 -11.16 25.03
CA SER A 44 2.70 -11.80 24.21
C SER A 44 3.00 -11.51 22.73
N LYS A 45 3.40 -12.52 21.94
CA LYS A 45 3.68 -12.33 20.52
C LYS A 45 2.39 -11.80 19.88
N LYS A 46 2.45 -10.60 19.30
CA LYS A 46 1.30 -10.04 18.56
C LYS A 46 0.90 -11.03 17.47
N LYS A 47 -0.41 -11.15 17.21
CA LYS A 47 -0.93 -11.93 16.09
C LYS A 47 -0.21 -11.49 14.81
N ASN A 48 0.28 -12.43 14.01
CA ASN A 48 1.06 -12.19 12.78
C ASN A 48 2.46 -11.56 12.97
N SER A 49 3.09 -11.67 14.14
CA SER A 49 4.48 -11.20 14.32
C SER A 49 5.54 -12.13 13.74
N ASP A 50 5.19 -13.36 13.40
CA ASP A 50 6.15 -14.34 12.90
C ASP A 50 6.34 -14.20 11.38
N VAL A 51 7.55 -13.82 10.98
CA VAL A 51 7.96 -13.60 9.59
C VAL A 51 8.10 -14.92 8.81
N GLU A 52 8.38 -16.03 9.50
CA GLU A 52 8.51 -17.34 8.87
C GLU A 52 7.18 -17.84 8.33
N ASN A 53 6.08 -17.41 8.96
CA ASN A 53 4.74 -17.83 8.61
C ASN A 53 4.09 -17.00 7.48
N ILE A 54 4.76 -15.97 6.95
CA ILE A 54 4.24 -15.14 5.85
C ILE A 54 3.84 -16.02 4.65
N GLY A 55 2.62 -15.82 4.15
CA GLY A 55 2.00 -16.63 3.11
C GLY A 55 1.00 -17.65 3.66
N ASN A 56 1.18 -18.11 4.91
CA ASN A 56 0.28 -19.08 5.57
C ASN A 56 -0.64 -18.43 6.61
N ARG A 57 -0.50 -17.12 6.85
CA ARG A 57 -1.26 -16.39 7.86
C ARG A 57 -2.68 -16.10 7.38
N ASN A 58 -3.62 -16.10 8.31
CA ASN A 58 -4.99 -15.65 8.03
C ASN A 58 -5.19 -14.21 8.50
N ILE A 59 -4.55 -13.27 7.79
CA ILE A 59 -4.55 -11.84 8.14
C ILE A 59 -5.93 -11.20 7.98
N ASN A 60 -6.80 -11.77 7.15
CA ASN A 60 -8.14 -11.23 6.88
C ASN A 60 -9.25 -11.80 7.77
N LYS A 61 -8.94 -12.72 8.70
CA LYS A 61 -9.93 -13.37 9.56
C LYS A 61 -10.67 -12.37 10.46
N GLY A 62 -12.00 -12.39 10.40
CA GLY A 62 -12.86 -11.55 11.24
C GLY A 62 -13.06 -10.12 10.71
N SER A 63 -12.54 -9.81 9.52
CA SER A 63 -12.82 -8.54 8.86
C SER A 63 -14.16 -8.58 8.12
N LEU A 64 -14.90 -7.47 8.15
CA LEU A 64 -16.13 -7.30 7.37
C LEU A 64 -15.74 -6.97 5.92
N ASN A 65 -15.96 -7.91 5.01
CA ASN A 65 -15.73 -7.72 3.58
C ASN A 65 -16.81 -8.48 2.79
N PHE A 66 -17.64 -7.74 2.05
CA PHE A 66 -18.74 -8.29 1.25
C PHE A 66 -18.28 -8.80 -0.12
N PHE A 67 -17.02 -8.59 -0.48
CA PHE A 67 -16.47 -9.02 -1.76
C PHE A 67 -15.79 -10.38 -1.62
N SER A 68 -16.19 -11.35 -2.45
CA SER A 68 -15.39 -12.55 -2.67
C SER A 68 -14.07 -12.19 -3.38
N LEU A 69 -13.07 -13.07 -3.33
CA LEU A 69 -11.82 -12.86 -4.07
C LEU A 69 -12.07 -12.76 -5.59
N GLU A 70 -12.98 -13.58 -6.11
CA GLU A 70 -13.36 -13.56 -7.53
C GLU A 70 -14.00 -12.22 -7.92
N LYS A 71 -14.96 -11.73 -7.12
CA LYS A 71 -15.60 -10.43 -7.36
C LYS A 71 -14.61 -9.28 -7.26
N GLU A 72 -13.66 -9.37 -6.33
CA GLU A 72 -12.56 -8.42 -6.19
C GLU A 72 -11.67 -8.37 -7.44
N ILE A 73 -11.27 -9.53 -7.99
CA ILE A 73 -10.47 -9.62 -9.22
C ILE A 73 -11.24 -9.07 -10.42
N GLN A 74 -12.53 -9.43 -10.55
CA GLN A 74 -13.37 -8.95 -11.65
C GLN A 74 -13.54 -7.42 -11.62
N MET A 75 -13.81 -6.87 -10.44
CA MET A 75 -13.90 -5.43 -10.23
C MET A 75 -12.57 -4.73 -10.55
N GLY A 76 -11.46 -5.25 -10.02
CA GLY A 76 -10.12 -4.76 -10.31
C GLY A 76 -9.83 -4.66 -11.80
N ARG A 77 -10.22 -5.68 -12.56
CA ARG A 77 -10.04 -5.72 -14.02
C ARG A 77 -10.80 -4.61 -14.74
N GLN A 78 -12.02 -4.30 -14.30
CA GLN A 78 -12.82 -3.23 -14.88
C GLN A 78 -12.18 -1.87 -14.59
N LEU A 79 -11.77 -1.64 -13.35
CA LEU A 79 -11.10 -0.40 -12.94
C LEU A 79 -9.75 -0.22 -13.65
N ALA A 80 -8.97 -1.29 -13.78
CA ALA A 80 -7.72 -1.29 -14.54
C ALA A 80 -7.94 -0.86 -16.00
N ALA A 81 -8.97 -1.41 -16.66
CA ALA A 81 -9.31 -1.05 -18.03
C ALA A 81 -9.74 0.43 -18.18
N GLU A 82 -10.33 1.03 -17.15
CA GLU A 82 -10.67 2.46 -17.13
C GLU A 82 -9.43 3.33 -16.94
N ILE A 83 -8.57 3.00 -15.97
CA ILE A 83 -7.32 3.73 -15.71
C ILE A 83 -6.41 3.69 -16.94
N GLU A 84 -6.25 2.54 -17.57
CA GLU A 84 -5.38 2.35 -18.74
C GLU A 84 -5.84 3.12 -19.98
N ARG A 85 -7.08 3.62 -20.01
CA ARG A 85 -7.54 4.55 -21.06
C ARG A 85 -7.12 6.00 -20.81
N GLN A 86 -6.76 6.34 -19.57
CA GLN A 86 -6.46 7.70 -19.12
C GLN A 86 -4.97 7.93 -18.90
N VAL A 87 -4.21 6.87 -18.60
CA VAL A 87 -2.78 6.95 -18.33
C VAL A 87 -1.96 6.49 -19.53
N LYS A 88 -0.74 7.01 -19.64
CA LYS A 88 0.26 6.52 -20.58
C LYS A 88 1.15 5.51 -19.89
N LEU A 89 1.29 4.32 -20.46
CA LEU A 89 2.16 3.28 -19.93
C LEU A 89 3.57 3.43 -20.51
N VAL A 90 4.59 3.10 -19.72
CA VAL A 90 5.95 2.94 -20.22
C VAL A 90 6.01 1.67 -21.06
N GLU A 91 6.49 1.75 -22.29
CA GLU A 91 6.53 0.62 -23.23
C GLU A 91 7.88 -0.13 -23.23
N ASP A 92 8.90 0.43 -22.58
CA ASP A 92 10.24 -0.16 -22.56
C ASP A 92 10.22 -1.52 -21.83
N PRO A 93 10.60 -2.63 -22.50
CA PRO A 93 10.53 -3.96 -21.91
C PRO A 93 11.54 -4.15 -20.78
N THR A 94 12.70 -3.48 -20.81
CA THR A 94 13.72 -3.59 -19.76
C THR A 94 13.21 -3.00 -18.45
N ILE A 95 12.57 -1.83 -18.53
CA ILE A 95 11.98 -1.17 -17.37
C ILE A 95 10.82 -2.00 -16.81
N ASN A 96 9.91 -2.45 -17.67
CA ASN A 96 8.74 -3.23 -17.25
C ASN A 96 9.14 -4.58 -16.64
N GLU A 97 10.08 -5.30 -17.25
CA GLU A 97 10.55 -6.58 -16.72
C GLU A 97 11.21 -6.41 -15.34
N TYR A 98 12.06 -5.38 -15.19
CA TYR A 98 12.70 -5.08 -13.92
C TYR A 98 11.69 -4.81 -12.80
N VAL A 99 10.76 -3.87 -13.02
CA VAL A 99 9.74 -3.50 -12.00
C VAL A 99 8.83 -4.69 -11.69
N ASN A 100 8.42 -5.43 -12.72
CA ASN A 100 7.65 -6.65 -12.52
C ASN A 100 8.43 -7.68 -11.69
N ARG A 101 9.72 -7.90 -11.94
CA ARG A 101 10.52 -8.87 -11.18
C ARG A 101 10.66 -8.47 -9.70
N VAL A 102 10.91 -7.19 -9.40
CA VAL A 102 10.95 -6.67 -8.02
C VAL A 102 9.60 -6.91 -7.34
N GLY A 103 8.50 -6.46 -7.96
CA GLY A 103 7.17 -6.60 -7.36
C GLY A 103 6.70 -8.05 -7.24
N GLN A 104 6.96 -8.91 -8.23
CA GLN A 104 6.64 -10.34 -8.12
C GLN A 104 7.46 -11.04 -7.03
N ASN A 105 8.70 -10.60 -6.77
CA ASN A 105 9.49 -11.11 -5.65
C ASN A 105 8.84 -10.76 -4.30
N LEU A 106 8.37 -9.53 -4.15
CA LEU A 106 7.61 -9.07 -2.97
C LEU A 106 6.29 -9.85 -2.83
N VAL A 107 5.51 -9.99 -3.90
CA VAL A 107 4.23 -10.71 -3.90
C VAL A 107 4.41 -12.17 -3.45
N ARG A 108 5.40 -12.89 -3.99
CA ARG A 108 5.69 -14.27 -3.59
C ARG A 108 6.08 -14.42 -2.12
N ASN A 109 6.60 -13.35 -1.52
CA ASN A 109 7.01 -13.30 -0.13
C ASN A 109 6.02 -12.50 0.74
N SER A 110 4.76 -12.44 0.33
CA SER A 110 3.68 -11.73 1.03
C SER A 110 2.53 -12.67 1.42
N ASP A 111 1.52 -12.15 2.13
CA ASP A 111 0.27 -12.89 2.37
C ASP A 111 -0.77 -12.72 1.25
N ALA A 112 -0.42 -12.08 0.13
CA ALA A 112 -1.34 -11.87 -0.97
C ALA A 112 -1.93 -13.19 -1.50
N LYS A 113 -3.22 -13.15 -1.85
CA LYS A 113 -4.01 -14.31 -2.34
C LYS A 113 -4.54 -14.12 -3.76
N VAL A 114 -4.14 -13.04 -4.41
CA VAL A 114 -4.54 -12.68 -5.78
C VAL A 114 -3.29 -12.57 -6.65
N PRO A 115 -3.39 -12.87 -7.96
CA PRO A 115 -2.29 -12.62 -8.88
C PRO A 115 -2.05 -11.12 -9.03
N PHE A 116 -0.79 -10.72 -9.20
CA PHE A 116 -0.44 -9.32 -9.45
C PHE A 116 -0.13 -9.08 -10.92
N THR A 117 -0.75 -8.03 -11.47
CA THR A 117 -0.41 -7.46 -12.78
C THR A 117 0.25 -6.11 -12.52
N ILE A 118 1.56 -6.02 -12.76
CA ILE A 118 2.35 -4.84 -12.44
C ILE A 118 2.67 -4.08 -13.74
N LYS A 119 2.38 -2.78 -13.75
CA LYS A 119 2.63 -1.90 -14.91
C LYS A 119 3.29 -0.61 -14.47
N VAL A 120 4.13 -0.07 -15.34
CA VAL A 120 4.77 1.23 -15.11
C VAL A 120 4.00 2.32 -15.85
N VAL A 121 3.58 3.34 -15.12
CA VAL A 121 2.87 4.51 -15.65
C VAL A 121 3.89 5.62 -15.87
N GLU A 122 3.82 6.25 -17.04
CA GLU A 122 4.58 7.46 -17.35
C GLU A 122 3.95 8.65 -16.62
N SER A 123 4.59 9.10 -15.55
CA SER A 123 4.13 10.23 -14.75
C SER A 123 5.26 10.73 -13.85
N ASP A 124 5.47 12.05 -13.84
CA ASP A 124 6.46 12.71 -12.96
C ASP A 124 6.03 12.67 -11.49
N GLU A 125 4.78 12.30 -11.20
CA GLU A 125 4.30 12.14 -9.84
C GLU A 125 5.01 10.97 -9.14
N ILE A 126 5.59 11.26 -7.98
CA ILE A 126 6.06 10.23 -7.05
C ILE A 126 4.81 9.51 -6.54
N ASN A 127 4.52 8.32 -7.06
CA ASN A 127 3.36 7.54 -6.67
C ASN A 127 3.48 6.05 -7.06
N ALA A 128 2.80 5.19 -6.33
CA ALA A 128 2.39 3.86 -6.74
C ALA A 128 1.04 3.55 -6.10
N PHE A 129 0.22 2.75 -6.75
CA PHE A 129 -1.09 2.37 -6.21
C PHE A 129 -1.53 1.01 -6.71
N ALA A 130 -2.18 0.26 -5.83
CA ALA A 130 -2.77 -1.03 -6.18
C ALA A 130 -4.30 -0.99 -6.10
N LEU A 131 -4.94 -1.52 -7.14
CA LEU A 131 -6.38 -1.73 -7.19
C LEU A 131 -6.75 -3.10 -6.59
N PRO A 132 -8.03 -3.27 -6.21
CA PRO A 132 -8.56 -4.58 -5.84
C PRO A 132 -8.15 -5.66 -6.84
N GLY A 133 -7.82 -6.86 -6.38
CA GLY A 133 -7.47 -7.97 -7.27
C GLY A 133 -6.06 -7.95 -7.86
N GLY A 134 -5.17 -7.06 -7.39
CA GLY A 134 -3.73 -7.12 -7.68
C GLY A 134 -3.28 -6.37 -8.94
N PHE A 135 -4.08 -5.44 -9.47
CA PHE A 135 -3.63 -4.55 -10.54
C PHE A 135 -2.81 -3.41 -9.92
N PHE A 136 -1.51 -3.40 -10.19
CA PHE A 136 -0.56 -2.58 -9.47
C PHE A 136 0.21 -1.66 -10.43
N TYR A 137 0.15 -0.37 -10.18
CA TYR A 137 0.76 0.66 -11.02
C TYR A 137 1.85 1.39 -10.26
N VAL A 138 3.02 1.53 -10.90
CA VAL A 138 4.19 2.23 -10.38
C VAL A 138 4.50 3.39 -11.31
N ASN A 139 4.54 4.62 -10.80
CA ASN A 139 4.86 5.77 -11.65
C ASN A 139 6.38 5.87 -11.91
N SER A 140 6.75 6.37 -13.08
CA SER A 140 8.15 6.65 -13.42
C SER A 140 8.81 7.62 -12.43
N GLY A 141 8.08 8.64 -11.98
CA GLY A 141 8.52 9.60 -10.98
C GLY A 141 8.89 8.96 -9.64
N LEU A 142 8.22 7.86 -9.24
CA LEU A 142 8.62 7.10 -8.04
C LEU A 142 9.98 6.41 -8.24
N ILE A 143 10.18 5.75 -9.38
CA ILE A 143 11.43 5.04 -9.69
C ILE A 143 12.61 6.03 -9.73
N LEU A 144 12.38 7.24 -10.25
CA LEU A 144 13.38 8.30 -10.32
C LEU A 144 13.64 8.99 -8.98
N ALA A 145 12.65 9.03 -8.08
CA ALA A 145 12.79 9.62 -6.75
C ALA A 145 13.46 8.69 -5.72
N ALA A 146 13.44 7.37 -5.95
CA ALA A 146 14.13 6.40 -5.12
C ALA A 146 15.66 6.52 -5.32
N ASP A 147 16.39 6.61 -4.21
CA ASP A 147 17.86 6.68 -4.22
C ASP A 147 18.47 5.29 -4.46
N ASP A 148 17.79 4.25 -3.98
CA ASP A 148 18.16 2.85 -4.14
C ASP A 148 16.95 1.92 -4.36
N GLU A 149 17.24 0.65 -4.62
CA GLU A 149 16.22 -0.37 -4.91
C GLU A 149 15.36 -0.69 -3.69
N SER A 150 15.94 -0.64 -2.49
CA SER A 150 15.24 -0.96 -1.25
C SER A 150 14.16 0.07 -0.93
N GLU A 151 14.34 1.35 -1.28
CA GLU A 151 13.30 2.37 -1.15
C GLU A 151 12.13 2.13 -2.12
N LEU A 152 12.42 1.79 -3.38
CA LEU A 152 11.38 1.41 -4.34
C LEU A 152 10.62 0.18 -3.84
N ALA A 153 11.35 -0.84 -3.38
CA ALA A 153 10.77 -2.05 -2.82
C ALA A 153 9.94 -1.77 -1.56
N ALA A 154 10.34 -0.80 -0.73
CA ALA A 154 9.59 -0.41 0.46
C ALA A 154 8.20 0.13 0.11
N VAL A 155 8.12 1.08 -0.83
CA VAL A 155 6.82 1.60 -1.31
C VAL A 155 5.99 0.48 -1.93
N MET A 156 6.61 -0.38 -2.74
CA MET A 156 5.90 -1.48 -3.37
C MET A 156 5.38 -2.51 -2.34
N SER A 157 6.14 -2.78 -1.30
CA SER A 157 5.74 -3.70 -0.22
C SER A 157 4.52 -3.19 0.55
N HIS A 158 4.43 -1.88 0.75
CA HIS A 158 3.29 -1.21 1.39
C HIS A 158 2.02 -1.35 0.55
N GLU A 159 2.09 -1.08 -0.75
CA GLU A 159 0.95 -1.26 -1.67
C GLU A 159 0.50 -2.72 -1.76
N ILE A 160 1.45 -3.66 -1.79
CA ILE A 160 1.15 -5.10 -1.74
C ILE A 160 0.45 -5.46 -0.42
N ALA A 161 0.84 -4.84 0.69
CA ALA A 161 0.18 -5.05 1.98
C ALA A 161 -1.28 -4.58 1.99
N HIS A 162 -1.60 -3.46 1.34
CA HIS A 162 -3.00 -3.04 1.17
C HIS A 162 -3.85 -4.07 0.43
N VAL A 163 -3.31 -4.68 -0.62
CA VAL A 163 -4.01 -5.73 -1.39
C VAL A 163 -4.09 -7.02 -0.58
N ALA A 164 -3.01 -7.44 0.06
CA ALA A 164 -2.98 -8.66 0.89
C ALA A 164 -3.99 -8.57 2.03
N ALA A 165 -4.07 -7.41 2.69
CA ALA A 165 -5.04 -7.11 3.73
C ALA A 165 -6.39 -6.65 3.18
N ARG A 166 -6.60 -6.65 1.85
CA ARG A 166 -7.87 -6.33 1.18
C ARG A 166 -8.48 -4.99 1.63
N HIS A 167 -7.65 -3.98 1.91
CA HIS A 167 -8.10 -2.70 2.48
C HIS A 167 -9.10 -1.98 1.58
N GLY A 168 -8.89 -1.99 0.26
CA GLY A 168 -9.82 -1.37 -0.70
C GLY A 168 -11.23 -1.96 -0.65
N THR A 169 -11.37 -3.29 -0.67
CA THR A 169 -12.68 -3.94 -0.65
C THR A 169 -13.33 -3.93 0.73
N LYS A 170 -12.54 -3.96 1.82
CA LYS A 170 -13.03 -3.67 3.18
C LYS A 170 -13.60 -2.25 3.26
N GLN A 171 -12.92 -1.25 2.70
CA GLN A 171 -13.38 0.13 2.69
C GLN A 171 -14.67 0.31 1.88
N ALA A 172 -14.73 -0.30 0.69
CA ALA A 172 -15.96 -0.30 -0.11
C ALA A 172 -17.13 -0.97 0.61
N SER A 173 -16.88 -2.07 1.34
CA SER A 173 -17.92 -2.73 2.15
C SER A 173 -18.45 -1.83 3.27
N LYS A 174 -17.56 -1.05 3.93
CA LYS A 174 -17.98 -0.04 4.91
C LYS A 174 -18.83 1.06 4.27
N ALA A 175 -18.45 1.55 3.09
CA ALA A 175 -19.21 2.57 2.36
C ALA A 175 -20.61 2.06 1.95
N GLU A 176 -20.70 0.82 1.49
CA GLU A 176 -21.97 0.16 1.16
C GLU A 176 -22.87 0.01 2.39
N LEU A 177 -22.31 -0.37 3.54
CA LEU A 177 -23.06 -0.46 4.80
C LEU A 177 -23.60 0.90 5.26
N ILE A 178 -22.79 1.97 5.19
CA ILE A 178 -23.22 3.34 5.51
C ILE A 178 -24.35 3.77 4.58
N ASN A 179 -24.23 3.46 3.28
CA ASN A 179 -25.28 3.73 2.31
C ASN A 179 -26.59 3.02 2.67
N PHE A 180 -26.56 1.74 3.04
CA PHE A 180 -27.76 1.01 3.46
C PHE A 180 -28.32 1.54 4.79
N ALA A 181 -27.47 1.86 5.77
CA ALA A 181 -27.89 2.42 7.05
C ALA A 181 -28.52 3.82 6.93
N SER A 182 -28.21 4.55 5.85
CA SER A 182 -28.84 5.84 5.56
C SER A 182 -30.26 5.72 5.00
N ILE A 183 -30.69 4.54 4.54
CA ILE A 183 -32.01 4.35 3.91
C ILE A 183 -33.19 4.69 4.84
N PRO A 184 -33.24 4.24 6.12
CA PRO A 184 -34.28 4.65 7.04
C PRO A 184 -34.31 6.17 7.29
N LEU A 185 -33.15 6.83 7.28
CA LEU A 185 -33.04 8.29 7.48
C LEU A 185 -33.63 9.09 6.31
N ILE A 186 -33.63 8.53 5.10
CA ILE A 186 -34.30 9.12 3.93
C ILE A 186 -35.82 9.16 4.14
N PHE A 187 -36.39 8.16 4.82
CA PHE A 187 -37.82 8.13 5.15
C PHE A 187 -38.18 9.00 6.36
N MET A 188 -37.19 9.41 7.16
CA MET A 188 -37.39 10.29 8.33
C MET A 188 -37.09 11.77 8.05
N GLY A 189 -36.26 12.09 7.04
CA GLY A 189 -35.95 13.46 6.60
C GLY A 189 -36.56 13.74 5.22
N GLY A 190 -37.77 14.30 5.19
CA GLY A 190 -38.54 14.50 3.95
C GLY A 190 -37.79 15.17 2.80
N VAL A 191 -38.14 14.81 1.56
CA VAL A 191 -37.81 15.31 0.18
C VAL A 191 -36.42 15.89 -0.17
N GLY A 192 -35.59 16.37 0.77
CA GLY A 192 -34.27 16.95 0.52
C GLY A 192 -33.11 15.95 0.44
N GLY A 193 -33.32 14.68 0.80
CA GLY A 193 -32.25 13.68 0.94
C GLY A 193 -31.70 13.08 -0.38
N PHE A 194 -32.29 13.41 -1.53
CA PHE A 194 -32.02 12.70 -2.80
C PHE A 194 -30.93 13.34 -3.69
N ALA A 195 -30.39 14.51 -3.33
CA ALA A 195 -29.60 15.32 -4.26
C ALA A 195 -28.08 15.02 -4.35
N ILE A 196 -27.51 14.12 -3.53
CA ILE A 196 -26.04 14.01 -3.41
C ILE A 196 -25.40 12.95 -4.36
N ARG A 197 -26.17 12.11 -5.06
CA ARG A 197 -25.60 10.91 -5.73
C ARG A 197 -25.17 11.05 -7.19
N GLN A 198 -25.32 12.21 -7.85
CA GLN A 198 -25.15 12.28 -9.32
C GLN A 198 -24.09 13.26 -9.84
N ALA A 199 -23.17 13.72 -8.99
CA ALA A 199 -22.12 14.67 -9.39
C ALA A 199 -20.68 14.16 -9.18
N ALA A 200 -20.46 12.86 -8.98
CA ALA A 200 -19.11 12.29 -8.97
C ALA A 200 -18.74 11.83 -10.39
N GLY A 201 -18.24 12.76 -11.20
CA GLY A 201 -17.59 12.43 -12.46
C GLY A 201 -16.43 11.45 -12.23
N PHE A 202 -16.15 10.65 -13.26
CA PHE A 202 -15.12 9.61 -13.37
C PHE A 202 -13.70 10.07 -12.98
N LEU A 203 -13.46 10.21 -11.69
CA LEU A 203 -12.15 10.08 -11.08
C LEU A 203 -11.97 8.60 -10.74
N ILE A 204 -10.72 8.10 -10.80
CA ILE A 204 -10.27 6.87 -10.12
C ILE A 204 -11.12 6.69 -8.87
N PRO A 205 -11.76 5.53 -8.62
CA PRO A 205 -12.70 5.42 -7.51
C PRO A 205 -11.94 5.58 -6.18
N LEU A 206 -11.76 6.82 -5.75
CA LEU A 206 -10.97 7.25 -4.60
C LEU A 206 -11.46 6.56 -3.34
N GLN A 207 -12.72 6.11 -3.33
CA GLN A 207 -13.30 5.28 -2.28
C GLN A 207 -12.47 4.02 -1.95
N PHE A 208 -11.74 3.44 -2.91
CA PHE A 208 -10.89 2.26 -2.68
C PHE A 208 -9.47 2.62 -2.24
N LEU A 209 -9.10 3.89 -2.33
CA LEU A 209 -7.75 4.42 -2.07
C LEU A 209 -7.76 5.38 -0.86
N GLN A 210 -8.81 5.30 -0.03
CA GLN A 210 -8.91 6.02 1.23
C GLN A 210 -8.91 5.00 2.36
N PHE A 211 -7.81 4.96 3.10
CA PHE A 211 -7.58 3.97 4.14
C PHE A 211 -7.59 4.64 5.52
N SER A 212 -8.09 3.92 6.52
CA SER A 212 -8.07 4.42 7.88
C SER A 212 -6.66 4.39 8.45
N ARG A 213 -6.41 5.13 9.54
CA ARG A 213 -5.13 5.04 10.27
C ARG A 213 -4.77 3.62 10.71
N GLY A 214 -5.77 2.78 10.97
CA GLY A 214 -5.57 1.37 11.30
C GLY A 214 -5.12 0.54 10.10
N ASP A 215 -5.70 0.80 8.93
CA ASP A 215 -5.31 0.14 7.67
C ASP A 215 -3.87 0.55 7.28
N GLU A 216 -3.50 1.82 7.45
CA GLU A 216 -2.11 2.29 7.27
C GLU A 216 -1.12 1.59 8.19
N ALA A 217 -1.44 1.53 9.49
CA ALA A 217 -0.58 0.87 10.47
C ALA A 217 -0.43 -0.64 10.20
N GLU A 218 -1.49 -1.29 9.71
CA GLU A 218 -1.45 -2.69 9.28
C GLU A 218 -0.60 -2.85 8.00
N ALA A 219 -0.74 -1.95 7.03
CA ALA A 219 0.04 -1.97 5.80
C ALA A 219 1.53 -1.70 6.03
N ASP A 220 1.88 -0.74 6.90
CA ASP A 220 3.28 -0.49 7.33
C ASP A 220 3.88 -1.73 8.01
N TYR A 221 3.11 -2.34 8.91
CA TYR A 221 3.55 -3.51 9.66
C TYR A 221 3.78 -4.73 8.75
N LEU A 222 2.83 -5.03 7.86
CA LEU A 222 2.94 -6.16 6.93
C LEU A 222 3.97 -5.88 5.84
N GLY A 223 4.01 -4.65 5.32
CA GLY A 223 4.97 -4.20 4.30
C GLY A 223 6.41 -4.37 4.76
N LEU A 224 6.73 -3.94 6.00
CA LEU A 224 8.05 -4.18 6.61
C LEU A 224 8.43 -5.66 6.65
N GLN A 225 7.49 -6.53 6.99
CA GLN A 225 7.73 -7.97 7.03
C GLN A 225 7.95 -8.56 5.63
N TYR A 226 7.23 -8.09 4.62
CA TYR A 226 7.39 -8.52 3.23
C TYR A 226 8.73 -8.07 2.67
N LEU A 227 9.09 -6.81 2.91
CA LEU A 227 10.38 -6.22 2.56
C LEU A 227 11.54 -7.00 3.20
N TYR A 228 11.45 -7.26 4.51
CA TYR A 228 12.42 -8.07 5.25
C TYR A 228 12.54 -9.49 4.68
N LYS A 229 11.41 -10.16 4.40
CA LYS A 229 11.39 -11.54 3.88
C LYS A 229 12.05 -11.64 2.50
N THR A 230 11.92 -10.62 1.66
CA THR A 230 12.66 -10.52 0.39
C THR A 230 14.15 -10.18 0.55
N GLY A 231 14.56 -9.79 1.75
CA GLY A 231 15.95 -9.48 2.11
C GLY A 231 16.38 -8.03 1.90
N TYR A 232 15.46 -7.15 1.50
CA TYR A 232 15.71 -5.72 1.43
C TYR A 232 15.84 -5.09 2.82
N ASP A 233 16.52 -3.95 2.88
CA ASP A 233 16.69 -3.18 4.10
C ASP A 233 15.34 -2.58 4.57
N PRO A 234 14.82 -2.98 5.75
CA PRO A 234 13.62 -2.40 6.32
C PRO A 234 13.75 -0.90 6.63
N GLY A 235 14.97 -0.42 6.86
CA GLY A 235 15.27 1.00 7.07
C GLY A 235 14.89 1.87 5.87
N ALA A 236 14.83 1.30 4.66
CA ALA A 236 14.45 2.04 3.45
C ALA A 236 13.03 2.60 3.50
N ALA A 237 12.10 1.96 4.23
CA ALA A 237 10.76 2.50 4.44
C ALA A 237 10.79 3.82 5.23
N VAL A 238 11.67 3.91 6.23
CA VAL A 238 11.89 5.12 7.01
C VAL A 238 12.54 6.20 6.16
N SER A 239 13.64 5.86 5.46
CA SER A 239 14.36 6.78 4.58
C SER A 239 13.44 7.40 3.52
N PHE A 240 12.58 6.60 2.91
CA PHE A 240 11.66 7.09 1.90
C PHE A 240 10.57 8.00 2.49
N PHE A 241 10.04 7.69 3.68
CA PHE A 241 9.09 8.60 4.36
C PHE A 241 9.71 9.94 4.73
N GLU A 242 10.94 9.94 5.28
CA GLU A 242 11.66 11.17 5.61
C GLU A 242 11.94 11.99 4.33
N LYS A 243 12.27 11.34 3.22
CA LYS A 243 12.45 11.96 1.90
C LYS A 243 11.17 12.62 1.38
N LEU A 244 10.03 11.94 1.48
CA LEU A 244 8.74 12.52 1.08
C LEU A 244 8.41 13.75 1.90
N GLN A 245 8.60 13.71 3.23
CA GLN A 245 8.40 14.88 4.09
C GLN A 245 9.32 16.05 3.70
N ALA A 246 10.60 15.76 3.42
CA ALA A 246 11.56 16.77 3.01
C ALA A 246 11.18 17.41 1.66
N LYS A 247 10.74 16.61 0.68
CA LYS A 247 10.27 17.10 -0.63
C LYS A 247 9.02 17.98 -0.49
N GLU A 248 8.02 17.52 0.26
CA GLU A 248 6.79 18.28 0.48
C GLU A 248 7.06 19.59 1.25
N SER A 249 7.95 19.55 2.24
CA SER A 249 8.36 20.76 2.99
C SER A 249 9.12 21.76 2.10
N ALA A 250 9.95 21.28 1.19
CA ALA A 250 10.71 22.13 0.27
C ALA A 250 9.82 22.72 -0.84
N ARG A 251 8.82 21.97 -1.32
CA ARG A 251 7.88 22.38 -2.37
C ARG A 251 6.50 21.76 -2.08
N PRO A 252 5.57 22.49 -1.44
CA PRO A 252 4.23 22.01 -1.20
C PRO A 252 3.53 21.59 -2.49
N GLY A 253 2.91 20.41 -2.49
CA GLY A 253 2.28 19.80 -3.67
C GLY A 253 3.23 19.08 -4.63
N SER A 254 4.51 18.90 -4.26
CA SER A 254 5.46 18.11 -5.05
C SER A 254 5.31 16.60 -4.81
N VAL A 255 4.66 16.20 -3.73
CA VAL A 255 4.26 14.82 -3.46
C VAL A 255 2.84 14.59 -3.98
N SER A 256 2.61 13.47 -4.69
CA SER A 256 1.31 13.18 -5.32
C SER A 256 0.15 13.25 -4.32
N LYS A 257 -1.05 13.62 -4.82
CA LYS A 257 -2.30 13.57 -4.06
C LYS A 257 -2.61 12.17 -3.51
N MET A 258 -2.05 11.12 -4.09
CA MET A 258 -2.16 9.76 -3.55
C MET A 258 -1.37 9.57 -2.26
N PHE A 259 -0.16 10.11 -2.14
CA PHE A 259 0.52 10.17 -0.84
C PHE A 259 -0.17 11.15 0.13
N SER A 260 -1.05 12.03 -0.36
CA SER A 260 -1.96 12.78 0.51
C SER A 260 -3.11 11.94 1.07
N THR A 261 -3.46 10.80 0.46
CA THR A 261 -4.45 9.86 1.05
C THR A 261 -3.82 8.99 2.14
N HIS A 262 -2.50 8.77 2.09
CA HIS A 262 -1.72 7.96 3.04
C HIS A 262 -0.44 8.69 3.51
N PRO A 263 -0.55 9.85 4.19
CA PRO A 263 0.60 10.72 4.45
C PRO A 263 1.64 10.05 5.35
N PRO A 264 2.95 10.25 5.08
CA PRO A 264 4.03 9.73 5.91
C PRO A 264 4.18 10.60 7.17
N THR A 265 3.24 10.50 8.11
CA THR A 265 3.24 11.28 9.35
C THR A 265 4.41 10.90 10.27
N GLY A 266 4.86 11.83 11.13
CA GLY A 266 5.88 11.55 12.15
C GLY A 266 5.57 10.31 13.00
N ASP A 267 4.32 10.15 13.44
CA ASP A 267 3.86 8.97 14.19
C ASP A 267 4.08 7.65 13.44
N ARG A 268 3.88 7.64 12.12
CA ARG A 268 4.13 6.45 11.27
C ARG A 268 5.62 6.16 11.18
N ILE A 269 6.46 7.17 11.02
CA ILE A 269 7.92 6.99 10.98
C ILE A 269 8.42 6.39 12.30
N GLU A 270 8.01 6.95 13.43
CA GLU A 270 8.39 6.43 14.75
C GLU A 270 7.89 5.01 14.97
N MET A 271 6.65 4.72 14.56
CA MET A 271 6.10 3.37 14.65
C MET A 271 6.83 2.38 13.74
N THR A 272 7.21 2.79 12.53
CA THR A 272 8.00 1.98 11.59
C THR A 272 9.36 1.65 12.18
N LYS A 273 10.10 2.64 12.71
CA LYS A 273 11.37 2.43 13.43
C LYS A 273 11.21 1.42 14.57
N LYS A 274 10.17 1.61 15.38
CA LYS A 274 9.85 0.70 16.50
C LYS A 274 9.47 -0.71 16.02
N ASN A 275 8.75 -0.84 14.92
CA ASN A 275 8.36 -2.13 14.37
C ASN A 275 9.59 -2.90 13.87
N ILE A 276 10.53 -2.22 13.18
CA ILE A 276 11.80 -2.82 12.74
C ILE A 276 12.50 -3.50 13.92
N GLU A 277 12.66 -2.79 15.04
CA GLU A 277 13.31 -3.34 16.25
C GLU A 277 12.51 -4.45 16.95
N LEU A 278 11.18 -4.42 16.87
CA LEU A 278 10.32 -5.30 17.67
C LEU A 278 9.92 -6.59 16.96
N ILE A 279 9.82 -6.59 15.63
CA ILE A 279 9.17 -7.70 14.88
C ILE A 279 10.08 -8.36 13.87
N LEU A 280 11.21 -7.74 13.52
CA LEU A 280 12.15 -8.27 12.55
C LEU A 280 13.33 -8.90 13.30
N PRO A 281 13.67 -10.16 13.02
CA PRO A 281 14.93 -10.73 13.50
C PRO A 281 16.14 -9.97 12.95
N ASP A 282 17.23 -10.00 13.69
CA ASP A 282 18.50 -9.45 13.22
C ASP A 282 18.99 -10.21 11.98
N LYS A 283 19.57 -9.47 11.04
CA LYS A 283 20.15 -10.02 9.82
C LYS A 283 21.51 -9.40 9.57
N ASP A 284 22.49 -10.22 9.19
CA ASP A 284 23.86 -9.77 8.96
C ASP A 284 23.97 -8.78 7.79
N GLN A 285 23.14 -8.97 6.75
CA GLN A 285 23.17 -8.16 5.54
C GLN A 285 21.78 -7.98 4.93
N TYR A 286 21.56 -6.79 4.40
CA TYR A 286 20.38 -6.42 3.63
C TYR A 286 20.75 -6.03 2.21
N VAL A 287 19.82 -6.27 1.29
CA VAL A 287 19.89 -5.71 -0.07
C VAL A 287 19.46 -4.25 0.02
N VAL A 288 20.37 -3.33 -0.28
CA VAL A 288 20.09 -1.89 -0.36
C VAL A 288 19.85 -1.47 -1.81
N THR A 289 20.76 -1.83 -2.71
CA THR A 289 20.67 -1.46 -4.12
C THR A 289 21.22 -2.54 -5.03
N THR A 290 20.90 -2.45 -6.32
CA THR A 290 21.46 -3.31 -7.36
C THR A 290 22.00 -2.47 -8.52
N SER A 291 22.96 -3.02 -9.27
CA SER A 291 23.41 -2.38 -10.51
C SER A 291 22.28 -2.25 -11.55
N GLU A 292 21.27 -3.12 -11.47
CA GLU A 292 20.15 -3.16 -12.40
C GLU A 292 19.18 -2.00 -12.14
N PHE A 293 18.88 -1.71 -10.87
CA PHE A 293 18.14 -0.51 -10.47
C PHE A 293 18.76 0.75 -11.07
N ASN A 294 20.08 0.92 -10.90
CA ASN A 294 20.79 2.10 -11.41
C ASN A 294 20.72 2.20 -12.95
N LYS A 295 20.81 1.08 -13.66
CA LYS A 295 20.65 1.03 -15.13
C LYS A 295 19.23 1.43 -15.54
N VAL A 296 18.22 0.87 -14.87
CA VAL A 296 16.81 1.17 -15.15
C VAL A 296 16.48 2.63 -14.86
N ARG A 297 16.92 3.17 -13.72
CA ARG A 297 16.76 4.59 -13.37
C ARG A 297 17.40 5.51 -14.41
N THR A 298 18.61 5.16 -14.88
CA THR A 298 19.31 5.91 -15.93
C THR A 298 18.58 5.83 -17.28
N LEU A 299 18.14 4.65 -17.68
CA LEU A 299 17.38 4.44 -18.91
C LEU A 299 16.07 5.23 -18.89
N LEU A 300 15.34 5.17 -17.78
CA LEU A 300 14.09 5.90 -17.59
C LEU A 300 14.30 7.42 -17.68
N ALA A 301 15.33 7.96 -17.02
CA ALA A 301 15.67 9.37 -17.10
C ALA A 301 16.02 9.81 -18.54
N GLN A 302 16.70 8.95 -19.32
CA GLN A 302 16.97 9.22 -20.73
C GLN A 302 15.71 9.21 -21.58
N LEU A 303 14.77 8.30 -21.31
CA LEU A 303 13.48 8.24 -22.02
C LEU A 303 12.63 9.49 -21.74
N GLU A 304 12.64 10.00 -20.51
CA GLU A 304 11.96 11.24 -20.16
C GLU A 304 12.62 12.47 -20.81
N ASN A 305 13.96 12.57 -20.77
CA ASN A 305 14.70 13.69 -21.36
C ASN A 305 14.68 13.74 -22.90
N ARG A 306 14.48 12.59 -23.57
CA ARG A 306 14.37 12.53 -25.04
C ARG A 306 13.00 13.01 -25.55
N ARG A 307 12.07 13.34 -24.66
CA ARG A 307 10.74 13.81 -25.06
C ARG A 307 10.79 15.32 -25.26
N PRO A 308 10.22 15.83 -26.37
CA PRO A 308 10.00 17.26 -26.49
C PRO A 308 9.10 17.69 -25.33
N SER A 309 9.48 18.78 -24.67
CA SER A 309 8.61 19.40 -23.65
C SER A 309 7.22 19.67 -24.24
N GLN A 310 6.16 19.69 -23.43
CA GLN A 310 4.82 20.06 -23.93
C GLN A 310 4.82 21.43 -24.64
N GLU A 311 5.75 22.32 -24.28
CA GLU A 311 6.00 23.60 -24.99
C GLU A 311 6.63 23.43 -26.38
N GLU A 312 7.50 22.43 -26.59
CA GLU A 312 8.12 22.16 -27.90
C GLU A 312 7.19 21.41 -28.85
N ALA A 313 6.30 20.56 -28.32
CA ALA A 313 5.29 19.87 -29.12
C ALA A 313 4.28 20.86 -29.78
N ASN A 314 4.08 22.03 -29.18
CA ASN A 314 3.20 23.10 -29.70
C ASN A 314 3.93 24.15 -30.56
N LYS A 315 5.23 24.00 -30.84
CA LYS A 315 5.95 24.92 -31.73
C LYS A 315 5.80 24.49 -33.19
N PRO A 316 5.53 25.41 -34.15
CA PRO A 316 5.55 25.09 -35.57
C PRO A 316 6.94 24.56 -35.96
N SER A 317 7.04 23.29 -36.35
CA SER A 317 8.30 22.74 -36.86
C SER A 317 8.48 23.13 -38.32
N LEU A 318 9.61 23.77 -38.63
CA LEU A 318 9.98 24.08 -40.01
C LEU A 318 10.40 22.78 -40.71
N ARG A 319 9.49 22.19 -41.49
CA ARG A 319 9.82 21.14 -42.44
C ARG A 319 10.85 21.68 -43.43
N ARG A 320 12.13 21.35 -43.22
CA ARG A 320 13.19 21.60 -44.20
C ARG A 320 12.88 20.75 -45.44
N LYS A 321 12.46 21.40 -46.52
CA LYS A 321 12.23 20.79 -47.83
C LYS A 321 13.58 20.22 -48.31
N THR A 322 13.70 18.91 -48.35
CA THR A 322 14.84 18.22 -48.97
C THR A 322 14.86 18.61 -50.45
N GLN A 323 15.84 19.42 -50.86
CA GLN A 323 16.13 19.62 -52.28
C GLN A 323 16.60 18.28 -52.85
N ARG A 324 15.89 17.81 -53.88
CA ARG A 324 16.33 16.66 -54.68
C ARG A 324 17.65 17.06 -55.36
N PRO A 325 18.68 16.22 -55.37
CA PRO A 325 19.85 16.46 -56.21
C PRO A 325 19.41 16.36 -57.67
N ASP A 326 19.68 17.41 -58.45
CA ASP A 326 19.55 17.36 -59.90
C ASP A 326 20.47 16.27 -60.44
N VAL A 327 19.86 15.28 -61.10
CA VAL A 327 20.58 14.25 -61.85
C VAL A 327 21.09 14.94 -63.11
N ASN A 328 22.40 15.18 -63.15
CA ASN A 328 23.10 15.49 -64.39
C ASN A 328 22.89 14.33 -65.37
N GLY A 329 22.24 14.63 -66.49
CA GLY A 329 22.17 13.79 -67.68
C GLY A 329 22.43 14.65 -68.90
N ASP A 330 23.62 14.46 -69.46
CA ASP A 330 24.04 14.48 -70.87
C ASP A 330 23.56 15.61 -71.81
N ASP A 331 24.51 16.34 -72.41
CA ASP A 331 24.84 16.19 -73.84
C ASP A 331 25.87 17.24 -74.32
N ASN A 332 26.87 16.74 -75.07
CA ASN A 332 27.93 17.39 -75.88
C ASN A 332 29.12 18.07 -75.19
#